data_AF-A0A1B7XAC4-F1
#
_entry.id   AF-A0A1B7XAC4-F1
#
_cell.length_a   1.000
_cell.length_b   1.000
_cell.length_c   1.000
_cell.angle_alpha   90.00
_cell.angle_beta   90.00
_cell.angle_gamma   90.00
#
_symmetry.space_group_name_H-M   'P 1'
#
loop_
_entity.id
_entity.type
_entity.pdbx_description
1 polymer ?
#
loop_
_entity_poly.entity_id
_entity_poly.type
_entity_poly.pdbx_seq_one_letter_code
_entity_poly.pdbx_strand_id
1 'polypeptide(L)'
;MSNLSQFSDLQIDWNMSPEHAVTMYLEWGNNDWHAEYPPVRSKSDYSTYFVVDTWGDQPVVRLVRRNSEAAIDLIEVPLPPRVANAFLAEYGDLKGLFEPTPEIKKWLKKELYEK
;
A
#
# COMPACT_ATOMS: atom_id res chain seq x y z
N MET A 1 1.32 -1.07 20.54
CA MET A 1 1.63 0.21 19.88
C MET A 1 2.22 -0.12 18.54
N SER A 2 1.55 0.27 17.46
CA SER A 2 2.02 0.01 16.09
C SER A 2 3.33 0.74 15.89
N ASN A 3 4.37 0.04 15.45
CA ASN A 3 5.70 0.63 15.25
C ASN A 3 5.77 1.41 13.91
N LEU A 4 4.67 1.98 13.45
CA LEU A 4 4.57 2.68 12.16
C LEU A 4 5.41 3.95 12.16
N SER A 5 5.49 4.64 13.30
CA SER A 5 6.22 5.90 13.42
C SER A 5 7.73 5.77 13.13
N GLN A 6 8.32 4.57 13.14
CA GLN A 6 9.71 4.37 12.71
C GLN A 6 9.91 4.58 11.20
N PHE A 7 8.84 4.52 10.42
CA PHE A 7 8.85 4.68 8.96
C PHE A 7 8.43 6.08 8.51
N SER A 8 8.29 7.04 9.43
CA SER A 8 7.84 8.41 9.12
C SER A 8 8.79 9.18 8.21
N ASP A 9 10.07 8.78 8.16
CA ASP A 9 11.10 9.37 7.30
C ASP A 9 11.04 8.86 5.84
N LEU A 10 10.29 7.77 5.58
CA LEU A 10 10.18 7.22 4.24
C LEU A 10 9.30 8.11 3.34
N GLN A 11 9.69 8.23 2.07
CA GLN A 11 8.83 8.81 1.04
C GLN A 11 7.76 7.80 0.65
N ILE A 12 6.56 7.95 1.21
CA ILE A 12 5.42 7.07 0.98
C ILE A 12 4.54 7.63 -0.13
N ASP A 13 4.32 6.83 -1.17
CA ASP A 13 3.37 7.10 -2.23
C ASP A 13 1.96 6.68 -1.78
N TRP A 14 1.12 7.68 -1.52
CA TRP A 14 -0.22 7.48 -0.96
C TRP A 14 -1.29 7.17 -2.00
N ASN A 15 -0.98 7.27 -3.30
CA ASN A 15 -1.94 7.06 -4.40
C ASN A 15 -1.56 5.87 -5.29
N MET A 16 -0.52 5.13 -4.91
CA MET A 16 -0.11 3.92 -5.61
C MET A 16 -1.02 2.75 -5.25
N SER A 17 -1.98 2.47 -6.14
CA SER A 17 -2.81 1.27 -6.11
C SER A 17 -2.01 0.01 -6.46
N PRO A 18 -2.41 -1.18 -5.96
CA PRO A 18 -1.78 -2.44 -6.36
C PRO A 18 -1.83 -2.68 -7.88
N GLU A 19 -2.88 -2.20 -8.57
CA GLU A 19 -2.99 -2.24 -10.03
C GLU A 19 -1.95 -1.37 -10.74
N HIS A 20 -1.63 -0.19 -10.18
CA HIS A 20 -0.54 0.66 -10.66
C HIS A 20 0.82 -0.01 -10.43
N ALA A 21 1.00 -0.67 -9.27
CA ALA A 21 2.23 -1.43 -8.99
C ALA A 21 2.37 -2.67 -9.89
N VAL A 22 1.27 -3.31 -10.30
CA VAL A 22 1.29 -4.34 -11.34
C VAL A 22 1.68 -3.74 -12.68
N THR A 23 1.07 -2.64 -13.10
CA THR A 23 1.34 -2.00 -14.40
C THR A 23 2.79 -1.51 -14.52
N MET A 24 3.35 -0.94 -13.45
CA MET A 24 4.71 -0.38 -13.44
C MET A 24 5.81 -1.45 -13.37
N TYR A 25 5.52 -2.64 -12.80
CA TYR A 25 6.54 -3.65 -12.49
C TYR A 25 6.27 -5.06 -13.05
N LEU A 26 5.16 -5.32 -13.75
CA LEU A 26 4.95 -6.53 -14.57
C LEU A 26 5.13 -6.19 -16.05
N GLU A 27 6.18 -6.75 -16.64
CA GLU A 27 6.64 -6.50 -18.02
C GLU A 27 5.78 -7.15 -19.12
N TRP A 28 4.44 -7.18 -18.98
CA TRP A 28 3.57 -7.68 -20.05
C TRP A 28 2.58 -6.61 -20.53
N GLY A 29 3.07 -5.80 -21.49
CA GLY A 29 2.32 -5.30 -22.65
C GLY A 29 1.10 -4.40 -22.43
N ASN A 30 1.33 -3.09 -22.18
CA ASN A 30 0.85 -1.93 -22.95
C ASN A 30 1.23 -0.65 -22.16
N ASN A 31 2.54 -0.39 -22.04
CA ASN A 31 3.05 0.77 -21.29
C ASN A 31 2.81 2.05 -22.10
N ASP A 32 1.82 2.85 -21.68
CA ASP A 32 1.63 4.20 -22.19
C ASP A 32 2.66 5.13 -21.53
N TRP A 33 3.57 5.69 -22.34
CA TRP A 33 4.65 6.56 -21.88
C TRP A 33 4.16 7.95 -21.42
N HIS A 34 2.85 8.24 -21.54
CA HIS A 34 2.19 9.45 -21.03
C HIS A 34 1.27 9.19 -19.82
N ALA A 35 1.28 7.99 -19.24
CA ALA A 35 0.51 7.70 -18.04
C ALA A 35 0.99 8.54 -16.84
N GLU A 36 0.07 8.82 -15.91
CA GLU A 36 0.34 9.54 -14.64
C GLU A 36 1.50 8.91 -13.85
N TYR A 37 1.76 7.62 -14.07
CA TYR A 37 2.86 6.85 -13.50
C TYR A 37 3.72 6.22 -14.62
N PRO A 38 4.77 6.88 -15.12
CA PRO A 38 5.65 6.32 -16.15
C PRO A 38 6.43 5.10 -15.61
N PRO A 39 6.86 4.17 -16.49
CA PRO A 39 7.67 3.02 -16.09
C PRO A 39 8.99 3.46 -15.42
N VAL A 40 9.36 2.74 -14.36
CA VAL A 40 10.55 3.04 -13.54
C VAL A 40 11.80 3.10 -14.40
N ARG A 41 12.54 4.19 -14.28
CA ARG A 41 13.70 4.52 -15.13
C ARG A 41 15.01 3.84 -14.68
N SER A 42 15.07 3.21 -13.50
CA SER A 42 16.30 2.60 -12.97
C SER A 42 16.06 1.67 -11.78
N LYS A 43 16.92 0.63 -11.63
CA LYS A 43 16.90 -0.34 -10.51
C LYS A 43 17.02 0.27 -9.10
N SER A 44 17.51 1.51 -9.01
CA SER A 44 17.66 2.27 -7.77
C SER A 44 16.41 3.04 -7.36
N ASP A 45 15.38 3.09 -8.22
CA ASP A 45 14.11 3.73 -7.90
C ASP A 45 13.25 2.71 -7.14
N TYR A 46 12.83 3.07 -5.93
CA TYR A 46 11.97 2.24 -5.10
C TYR A 46 10.70 3.01 -4.77
N SER A 47 9.56 2.35 -4.95
CA SER A 47 8.27 2.87 -4.51
C SER A 47 7.94 2.27 -3.16
N THR A 48 7.58 3.12 -2.19
CA THR A 48 7.09 2.68 -0.89
C THR A 48 5.62 3.06 -0.78
N TYR A 49 4.72 2.10 -0.60
CA TYR A 49 3.28 2.34 -0.59
C TYR A 49 2.56 1.39 0.36
N PHE A 50 1.31 1.71 0.69
CA PHE A 50 0.48 0.88 1.55
C PHE A 50 -0.52 0.07 0.74
N VAL A 51 -0.76 -1.17 1.20
CA VAL A 51 -1.83 -2.03 0.71
C VAL A 51 -2.63 -2.58 1.88
N VAL A 52 -3.91 -2.87 1.65
CA VAL A 52 -4.76 -3.60 2.59
C VAL A 52 -4.81 -5.05 2.14
N ASP A 53 -4.35 -5.95 3.00
CA ASP A 53 -4.40 -7.39 2.80
C ASP A 53 -5.59 -7.97 3.58
N THR A 54 -6.46 -8.68 2.89
CA THR A 54 -7.66 -9.30 3.48
C THR A 54 -7.60 -10.83 3.46
N TRP A 55 -6.47 -11.43 3.11
CA TRP A 55 -6.31 -12.89 3.02
C TRP A 55 -6.40 -13.56 4.38
N GLY A 56 -5.99 -12.85 5.44
CA GLY A 56 -6.12 -13.30 6.83
C GLY A 56 -7.57 -13.30 7.35
N ASP A 57 -7.69 -13.62 8.63
CA ASP A 57 -8.96 -13.56 9.39
C ASP A 57 -9.43 -12.11 9.59
N GLN A 58 -8.48 -11.19 9.75
CA GLN A 58 -8.74 -9.76 9.88
C GLN A 58 -7.95 -8.98 8.82
N PRO A 59 -8.50 -7.88 8.30
CA PRO A 59 -7.79 -7.05 7.34
C PRO A 59 -6.60 -6.36 8.02
N VAL A 60 -5.45 -6.44 7.38
CA VAL A 60 -4.19 -5.84 7.84
C VAL A 60 -3.69 -4.86 6.79
N VAL A 61 -2.93 -3.85 7.23
CA VAL A 61 -2.21 -2.96 6.32
C VAL A 61 -0.76 -3.40 6.25
N ARG A 62 -0.22 -3.47 5.04
CA ARG A 62 1.20 -3.70 4.79
C ARG A 62 1.85 -2.48 4.16
N LEU A 63 3.01 -2.10 4.68
CA LEU A 63 3.89 -1.13 4.02
C LEU A 63 4.83 -1.90 3.11
N VAL A 64 4.69 -1.72 1.80
CA VAL A 64 5.47 -2.44 0.80
C VAL A 64 6.52 -1.50 0.25
N ARG A 65 7.77 -1.97 0.17
CA ARG A 65 8.82 -1.35 -0.62
C ARG A 65 9.11 -2.22 -1.82
N ARG A 66 8.92 -1.67 -3.02
CA ARG A 66 9.09 -2.38 -4.28
C ARG A 66 10.12 -1.68 -5.17
N ASN A 67 10.95 -2.49 -5.82
CA ASN A 67 11.77 -2.08 -6.96
C ASN A 67 11.58 -3.11 -8.10
N SER A 68 12.36 -3.00 -9.18
CA SER A 68 12.27 -3.92 -10.34
C SER A 68 12.63 -5.38 -10.03
N GLU A 69 13.25 -5.66 -8.89
CA GLU A 69 13.76 -7.01 -8.56
C GLU A 69 12.96 -7.69 -7.44
N ALA A 70 12.42 -6.92 -6.49
CA ALA A 70 11.70 -7.46 -5.34
C ALA A 70 10.60 -6.52 -4.83
N ALA A 71 9.60 -7.12 -4.19
CA ALA A 71 8.64 -6.45 -3.32
C ALA A 71 8.83 -7.00 -1.90
N ILE A 72 9.09 -6.11 -0.93
CA ILE A 72 9.36 -6.47 0.46
C ILE A 72 8.35 -5.76 1.35
N ASP A 73 7.67 -6.53 2.19
CA ASP A 73 6.82 -6.01 3.26
C ASP A 73 7.70 -5.50 4.41
N LEU A 74 7.75 -4.19 4.62
CA LEU A 74 8.51 -3.55 5.69
C LEU A 74 7.85 -3.74 7.05
N ILE A 75 6.52 -3.71 7.09
CA ILE A 75 5.72 -3.95 8.28
C ILE A 75 4.30 -4.36 7.91
N GLU A 76 3.71 -5.24 8.72
CA GLU A 76 2.29 -5.58 8.72
C GLU A 76 1.66 -5.11 10.02
N VAL A 77 0.52 -4.43 9.94
CA VAL A 77 -0.20 -3.90 11.10
C VAL A 77 -1.68 -4.22 10.97
N PRO A 78 -2.31 -4.84 11.99
CA PRO A 78 -3.74 -5.06 11.98
C PRO A 78 -4.50 -3.74 12.00
N LEU A 79 -5.57 -3.64 11.21
CA LEU A 79 -6.44 -2.47 11.23
C LEU A 79 -7.15 -2.34 12.60
N PRO A 80 -7.29 -1.11 13.13
CA PRO A 80 -8.13 -0.90 14.31
C PRO A 80 -9.56 -1.37 14.04
N PRO A 81 -10.26 -1.98 15.02
CA PRO A 81 -11.57 -2.59 14.80
C PRO A 81 -12.58 -1.65 14.12
N ARG A 82 -12.60 -0.37 14.47
CA ARG A 82 -13.49 0.62 13.84
C ARG A 82 -13.22 0.77 12.34
N VAL A 83 -11.95 0.89 11.96
CA VAL A 83 -11.52 1.09 10.56
C VAL A 83 -11.67 -0.20 9.76
N ALA A 84 -11.35 -1.35 10.37
CA ALA A 84 -11.55 -2.67 9.78
C ALA A 84 -13.03 -2.92 9.45
N ASN A 85 -13.94 -2.64 10.37
CA ASN A 85 -15.38 -2.80 10.15
C ASN A 85 -15.90 -1.87 9.04
N ALA A 86 -15.43 -0.63 8.99
CA ALA A 86 -15.80 0.29 7.91
C ALA A 86 -15.32 -0.23 6.54
N PHE A 87 -14.11 -0.78 6.48
CA PHE A 87 -13.59 -1.41 5.27
C PHE A 87 -14.42 -2.63 4.86
N LEU A 88 -14.68 -3.56 5.78
CA LEU A 88 -15.47 -4.76 5.50
C LEU A 88 -16.93 -4.45 5.13
N ALA A 89 -17.48 -3.33 5.60
CA ALA A 89 -18.83 -2.89 5.21
C ALA A 89 -18.89 -2.46 3.73
N GLU A 90 -17.78 -1.97 3.17
CA GLU A 90 -17.68 -1.53 1.76
C GLU A 90 -17.25 -2.69 0.83
N TYR A 91 -16.25 -3.48 1.23
CA TYR A 91 -15.65 -4.53 0.38
C TYR A 91 -16.16 -5.94 0.70
N GLY A 92 -16.93 -6.14 1.76
CA GLY A 92 -17.42 -7.46 2.18
C GLY A 92 -16.30 -8.41 2.57
N ASP A 93 -16.46 -9.69 2.21
CA ASP A 93 -15.47 -10.76 2.47
C ASP A 93 -14.48 -10.96 1.29
N LEU A 94 -14.34 -9.95 0.42
CA LEU A 94 -13.44 -10.07 -0.73
C LEU A 94 -12.00 -10.26 -0.27
N LYS A 95 -11.40 -11.37 -0.72
CA LYS A 95 -10.00 -11.71 -0.48
C LYS A 95 -9.12 -11.11 -1.56
N GLY A 96 -8.14 -10.30 -1.17
CA GLY A 96 -7.27 -9.61 -2.11
C GLY A 96 -6.35 -8.58 -1.47
N LEU A 97 -5.63 -7.86 -2.34
CA LEU A 97 -4.86 -6.68 -2.00
C LEU A 97 -5.59 -5.45 -2.54
N PHE A 98 -5.90 -4.51 -1.66
CA PHE A 98 -6.66 -3.30 -1.99
C PHE A 98 -5.84 -2.04 -1.73
N GLU A 99 -6.19 -0.97 -2.43
CA GLU A 99 -5.73 0.35 -2.04
C GLU A 99 -6.32 0.72 -0.67
N PRO A 100 -5.55 1.31 0.26
CA PRO A 100 -6.11 1.85 1.50
C PRO A 100 -7.20 2.89 1.22
N THR A 101 -8.38 2.71 1.81
CA THR A 101 -9.47 3.70 1.68
C THR A 101 -9.07 5.06 2.29
N PRO A 102 -9.79 6.15 1.98
CA PRO A 102 -9.51 7.46 2.57
C PRO A 102 -9.49 7.45 4.11
N GLU A 103 -10.34 6.63 4.75
CA GLU A 103 -10.35 6.49 6.21
C GLU A 103 -9.06 5.78 6.70
N ILE A 104 -8.64 4.71 6.03
CA ILE A 104 -7.39 4.01 6.34
C ILE A 104 -6.18 4.94 6.12
N LYS A 105 -6.12 5.67 4.99
CA LYS A 105 -5.05 6.66 4.71
C LYS A 105 -4.98 7.70 5.82
N LYS A 106 -6.12 8.21 6.30
CA LYS A 106 -6.18 9.17 7.41
C LYS A 106 -5.65 8.58 8.71
N TRP A 107 -6.04 7.34 9.04
CA TRP A 107 -5.54 6.65 10.24
C TRP A 107 -4.02 6.40 10.16
N LEU A 108 -3.52 5.93 9.02
CA LEU A 108 -2.08 5.69 8.83
C LEU A 108 -1.25 6.96 8.97
N LYS A 109 -1.70 8.09 8.39
CA LYS A 109 -1.05 9.39 8.55
C LYS A 109 -0.98 9.81 10.01
N LYS A 110 -2.04 9.56 10.78
CA LYS A 110 -2.04 9.79 12.23
C LYS A 110 -0.99 8.94 12.93
N GLU A 111 -0.96 7.62 12.71
CA GLU A 111 0.03 6.74 13.35
C GLU A 111 1.49 7.04 12.94
N LEU A 112 1.70 7.53 11.72
CA LEU A 112 3.03 7.87 11.21
C LEU A 112 3.55 9.20 11.75
N TYR A 113 2.71 10.23 11.79
CA TYR A 113 3.16 11.60 11.99
C TYR A 113 2.67 12.24 13.29
N GLU A 114 1.59 11.74 13.88
CA GLU A 114 1.04 12.23 15.14
C GLU A 114 1.43 11.27 16.26
N LYS A 115 2.29 11.73 17.18
CA LYS A 115 2.69 10.99 18.39
C LYS A 115 1.65 11.15 19.51
#